data_AF-A0A7S4I579-F1
#
_entry.id   AF-A0A7S4I579-F1
#
_cell.length_a   1.000
_cell.length_b   1.000
_cell.length_c   1.000
_cell.angle_alpha   90.00
_cell.angle_beta   90.00
_cell.angle_gamma   90.00
#
_symmetry.space_group_name_H-M   'P 1'
#
loop_
_entity.id
_entity.type
_entity.pdbx_description
1 polymer ?
#
loop_
_entity_poly.entity_id
_entity_poly.type
_entity_poly.pdbx_seq_one_letter_code
_entity_poly.pdbx_strand_id
1 'polypeptide(L)'
;GYSLLGASGATTFSALWVIGVTCFCKATFCSPGTVPQSFKEKFANAQAEASATHQTSLVSEKPVDVQCVPTTGGSKNTGTDVRQKELEALKNGFIVCSRCDEPRPPRSHHCKHCKKCVLKMDHHCPIVNNCIGHKNHKFFILTILYCFVGCFEAFLIGMVWLFAAGLPVLSRFEKIFLILGASLGTSYTIATGLFGAFHVWMAFNNLTTLEVFAVGIRAALHSGKFEPIFDVGWKQNFQQVFGTNPWLWFLPVYSSQGDGCSFPIDPAKAIRNPSIMNGESIFTSIQTFIDESPLIPQTRHRHTVVDV
;
A
#
# COMPACT_ATOMS: atom_id res chain seq x y z
N GLY A 1 30.60 7.66 36.28
CA GLY A 1 29.25 7.10 36.10
C GLY A 1 28.61 7.57 34.81
N TYR A 2 28.25 8.85 34.74
CA TYR A 2 27.51 9.45 33.61
C TYR A 2 28.24 9.41 32.25
N SER A 3 29.58 9.43 32.23
CA SER A 3 30.37 9.40 30.99
C SER A 3 30.30 8.07 30.24
N LEU A 4 30.28 6.93 30.95
CA LEU A 4 30.21 5.60 30.32
C LEU A 4 28.80 5.32 29.77
N LEU A 5 27.76 5.67 30.55
CA LEU A 5 26.36 5.53 30.13
C LEU A 5 26.04 6.44 28.93
N GLY A 6 26.56 7.67 28.93
CA GLY A 6 26.45 8.59 27.79
C GLY A 6 27.18 8.07 26.56
N ALA A 7 28.40 7.53 26.70
CA ALA A 7 29.16 6.97 25.59
C ALA A 7 28.50 5.71 25.01
N SER A 8 27.96 4.82 25.85
CA SER A 8 27.23 3.63 25.39
C SER A 8 25.93 3.99 24.67
N GLY A 9 25.19 4.99 25.17
CA GLY A 9 23.99 5.49 24.51
C GLY A 9 24.31 6.10 23.15
N ALA A 10 25.30 7.01 23.09
CA ALA A 10 25.71 7.63 21.83
C ALA A 10 26.18 6.62 20.78
N THR A 11 26.90 5.57 21.19
CA THR A 11 27.35 4.49 20.30
C THR A 11 26.15 3.69 19.76
N THR A 12 25.22 3.35 20.63
CA THR A 12 23.99 2.60 20.27
C THR A 12 23.13 3.42 19.30
N PHE A 13 22.86 4.68 19.63
CA PHE A 13 22.15 5.62 18.77
C PHE A 13 22.80 5.72 17.38
N SER A 14 24.12 5.87 17.33
CA SER A 14 24.86 5.99 16.06
C SER A 14 24.72 4.74 15.19
N ALA A 15 24.83 3.55 15.81
CA ALA A 15 24.66 2.29 15.10
C ALA A 15 23.24 2.13 14.55
N LEU A 16 22.21 2.40 15.35
CA LEU A 16 20.81 2.34 14.94
C LEU A 16 20.49 3.38 13.86
N TRP A 17 21.07 4.57 13.96
CA TRP A 17 20.92 5.63 12.96
C TRP A 17 21.49 5.22 11.61
N VAL A 18 22.68 4.61 11.56
CA VAL A 18 23.27 4.10 10.32
C VAL A 18 22.36 3.05 9.66
N ILE A 19 21.76 2.15 10.45
CA ILE A 19 20.82 1.16 9.94
C ILE A 19 19.54 1.85 9.43
N GLY A 20 19.01 2.81 10.18
CA GLY A 20 17.82 3.59 9.79
C GLY A 20 18.01 4.38 8.51
N VAL A 21 19.14 5.07 8.34
CA VAL A 21 19.51 5.77 7.10
C VAL A 21 19.65 4.78 5.96
N THR A 22 20.25 3.62 6.19
CA THR A 22 20.33 2.56 5.16
C THR A 22 18.94 2.09 4.73
N CYS A 23 18.01 1.90 5.68
CA CYS A 23 16.62 1.57 5.37
C CYS A 23 15.95 2.68 4.54
N PHE A 24 16.12 3.94 4.94
CA PHE A 24 15.57 5.10 4.23
C PHE A 24 16.09 5.19 2.80
N CYS A 25 17.40 5.06 2.61
CA CYS A 25 18.03 5.02 1.30
C CYS A 25 17.48 3.87 0.46
N LYS A 26 17.28 2.68 1.03
CA LYS A 26 16.69 1.56 0.29
C LYS A 26 15.22 1.78 -0.05
N ALA A 27 14.42 2.37 0.84
CA ALA A 27 13.03 2.73 0.53
C ALA A 27 12.96 3.75 -0.61
N THR A 28 13.89 4.72 -0.62
CA THR A 28 14.01 5.79 -1.62
C THR A 28 14.49 5.28 -2.97
N PHE A 29 15.61 4.55 -3.00
CA PHE A 29 16.33 4.24 -4.24
C PHE A 29 16.06 2.84 -4.80
N CYS A 30 15.55 1.90 -4.01
CA CYS A 30 15.15 0.61 -4.57
C CYS A 30 13.86 0.76 -5.38
N SER A 31 13.82 0.10 -6.54
CA SER A 31 12.58 -0.01 -7.31
C SER A 31 11.47 -0.61 -6.44
N PRO A 32 10.24 -0.05 -6.45
CA PRO A 32 9.12 -0.60 -5.70
C PRO A 32 8.59 -1.93 -6.28
N GLY A 33 9.06 -2.31 -7.46
CA GLY A 33 8.54 -3.43 -8.23
C GLY A 33 7.63 -2.94 -9.34
N THR A 34 7.95 -3.32 -10.57
CA THR A 34 7.17 -3.07 -11.79
C THR A 34 6.75 -4.39 -12.40
N VAL A 35 5.70 -4.38 -13.21
CA VAL A 35 5.24 -5.60 -13.90
C VAL A 35 6.38 -6.15 -14.78
N PRO A 36 6.83 -7.39 -14.54
CA PRO A 36 7.94 -7.97 -15.29
C PRO A 36 7.48 -8.39 -16.69
N GLN A 37 8.41 -8.39 -17.65
CA GLN A 37 8.12 -8.79 -19.03
C GLN A 37 7.59 -10.23 -19.11
N SER A 38 8.12 -11.14 -18.29
CA SER A 38 7.66 -12.53 -18.21
C SER A 38 6.19 -12.66 -17.83
N PHE A 39 5.64 -11.72 -17.05
CA PHE A 39 4.21 -11.70 -16.74
C PHE A 39 3.39 -11.25 -17.96
N LYS A 40 3.88 -10.25 -18.70
CA LYS A 40 3.24 -9.75 -19.93
C LYS A 40 3.21 -10.81 -21.02
N GLU A 41 4.30 -11.56 -21.19
CA GLU A 41 4.41 -12.67 -22.15
C GLU A 41 3.47 -13.83 -21.78
N LYS A 42 3.43 -14.22 -20.51
CA LYS A 42 2.47 -15.24 -20.03
C LYS A 42 1.03 -14.83 -20.31
N PHE A 43 0.72 -13.54 -20.11
CA PHE A 43 -0.60 -13.00 -20.42
C PHE A 43 -0.91 -13.06 -21.92
N ALA A 44 0.01 -12.61 -22.78
CA ALA A 44 -0.16 -12.65 -24.23
C ALA A 44 -0.36 -14.07 -24.76
N ASN A 45 0.39 -15.05 -24.24
CA ASN A 45 0.26 -16.45 -24.62
C ASN A 45 -1.11 -17.02 -24.20
N ALA A 46 -1.55 -16.75 -22.96
CA ALA A 46 -2.87 -17.19 -22.48
C ALA A 46 -4.01 -16.59 -23.33
N GLN A 47 -3.88 -15.33 -23.76
CA GLN A 47 -4.85 -14.68 -24.63
C GLN A 47 -4.87 -15.30 -26.04
N ALA A 48 -3.71 -15.65 -26.59
CA ALA A 48 -3.59 -16.32 -27.88
C ALA A 48 -4.20 -17.73 -27.85
N GLU A 49 -3.94 -18.51 -26.80
CA GLU A 49 -4.53 -19.84 -26.58
C GLU A 49 -6.06 -19.78 -26.46
N ALA A 50 -6.59 -18.82 -25.68
CA ALA A 50 -8.03 -18.62 -25.57
C ALA A 50 -8.67 -18.29 -26.93
N SER A 51 -7.99 -17.47 -27.73
CA SER A 51 -8.44 -17.09 -29.08
C SER A 51 -8.40 -18.27 -30.07
N ALA A 52 -7.41 -19.16 -29.95
CA ALA A 52 -7.25 -20.32 -30.83
C ALA A 52 -8.27 -21.44 -30.60
N THR A 53 -8.92 -21.49 -29.43
CA THR A 53 -9.82 -22.58 -29.04
C THR A 53 -11.28 -22.39 -29.50
N HIS A 54 -11.56 -21.40 -30.36
CA HIS A 54 -12.88 -21.17 -31.00
C HIS A 54 -14.10 -21.16 -30.04
N GLN A 55 -13.92 -20.71 -28.79
CA GLN A 55 -15.04 -20.20 -27.98
C GLN A 55 -15.45 -18.82 -28.51
N THR A 56 -16.02 -18.79 -29.72
CA THR A 56 -16.51 -17.58 -30.39
C THR A 56 -17.93 -17.23 -29.93
N SER A 57 -17.99 -16.71 -28.72
CA SER A 57 -18.73 -15.49 -28.41
C SER A 57 -17.79 -14.72 -27.46
N LEU A 58 -17.92 -13.40 -27.29
CA LEU A 58 -17.12 -12.63 -26.31
C LEU A 58 -15.75 -12.09 -26.75
N VAL A 59 -15.59 -11.61 -27.98
CA VAL A 59 -14.60 -10.56 -28.23
C VAL A 59 -15.22 -9.50 -29.13
N SER A 60 -15.55 -8.34 -28.55
CA SER A 60 -15.75 -7.10 -29.30
C SER A 60 -14.79 -6.07 -28.74
N GLU A 61 -14.18 -5.34 -29.68
CA GLU A 61 -13.15 -4.34 -29.52
C GLU A 61 -13.63 -3.19 -28.61
N LYS A 62 -13.28 -3.24 -27.33
CA LYS A 62 -12.84 -2.09 -26.51
C LYS A 62 -12.50 -2.55 -25.09
N PRO A 63 -11.29 -2.30 -24.57
CA PRO A 63 -10.94 -2.66 -23.21
C PRO A 63 -11.70 -1.79 -22.21
N VAL A 64 -12.31 -2.43 -21.21
CA VAL A 64 -12.98 -1.75 -20.10
C VAL A 64 -11.91 -1.06 -19.25
N ASP A 65 -11.91 0.26 -19.33
CA ASP A 65 -11.04 1.15 -18.57
C ASP A 65 -11.50 1.20 -17.10
N VAL A 66 -10.76 0.54 -16.21
CA VAL A 66 -10.91 0.76 -14.76
C VAL A 66 -9.94 1.85 -14.29
N GLN A 67 -10.07 3.05 -14.85
CA GLN A 67 -10.05 4.34 -14.15
C GLN A 67 -10.33 5.53 -15.09
N CYS A 68 -11.58 6.03 -15.01
CA CYS A 68 -12.08 7.40 -15.20
C CYS A 68 -13.00 7.67 -16.43
N VAL A 69 -14.26 8.02 -16.09
CA VAL A 69 -15.15 9.05 -16.70
C VAL A 69 -16.16 8.57 -17.77
N PRO A 70 -17.39 9.16 -17.79
CA PRO A 70 -18.58 8.56 -18.36
C PRO A 70 -18.74 8.86 -19.84
N THR A 71 -19.28 7.91 -20.60
CA THR A 71 -19.90 8.19 -21.90
C THR A 71 -21.40 8.09 -21.76
N THR A 72 -22.04 9.26 -21.69
CA THR A 72 -23.42 9.47 -22.12
C THR A 72 -23.57 9.02 -23.57
N GLY A 73 -24.55 8.18 -23.86
CA GLY A 73 -24.92 7.84 -25.24
C GLY A 73 -25.47 6.43 -25.32
N GLY A 74 -26.79 6.31 -25.23
CA GLY A 74 -27.47 5.02 -25.12
C GLY A 74 -27.35 4.13 -26.36
N SER A 75 -27.40 2.82 -26.10
CA SER A 75 -28.12 1.91 -26.97
C SER A 75 -28.59 0.71 -26.16
N LYS A 76 -29.85 0.34 -26.38
CA LYS A 76 -30.54 -0.77 -25.74
C LYS A 76 -29.91 -2.08 -26.23
N ASN A 77 -29.50 -2.98 -25.33
CA ASN A 77 -29.68 -4.44 -25.46
C ASN A 77 -29.21 -5.21 -24.21
N THR A 78 -30.14 -6.02 -23.67
CA THR A 78 -30.00 -7.24 -22.84
C THR A 78 -28.87 -7.29 -21.79
N GLY A 79 -29.19 -6.86 -20.56
CA GLY A 79 -28.30 -6.75 -19.40
C GLY A 79 -27.85 -8.05 -18.70
N THR A 80 -28.08 -9.23 -19.28
CA THR A 80 -27.62 -10.52 -18.72
C THR A 80 -26.34 -11.04 -19.38
N ASP A 81 -26.06 -10.66 -20.64
CA ASP A 81 -24.94 -11.17 -21.43
C ASP A 81 -23.62 -10.40 -21.17
N VAL A 82 -23.69 -9.10 -20.83
CA VAL A 82 -22.50 -8.27 -20.53
C VAL A 82 -21.87 -8.64 -19.17
N ARG A 83 -22.70 -8.87 -18.16
CA ARG A 83 -22.25 -9.22 -16.80
C ARG A 83 -21.62 -10.61 -16.73
N GLN A 84 -22.02 -11.51 -17.63
CA GLN A 84 -21.47 -12.85 -17.72
C GLN A 84 -20.10 -12.86 -18.43
N LYS A 85 -19.91 -11.97 -19.41
CA LYS A 85 -18.63 -11.71 -20.09
C LYS A 85 -17.57 -11.13 -19.17
N GLU A 86 -17.95 -10.15 -18.36
CA GLU A 86 -17.05 -9.57 -17.35
C GLU A 86 -16.67 -10.62 -16.30
N LEU A 87 -17.65 -11.42 -15.84
CA LEU A 87 -17.44 -12.50 -14.88
C LEU A 87 -16.53 -13.61 -15.45
N GLU A 88 -16.52 -13.85 -16.75
CA GLU A 88 -15.65 -14.82 -17.43
C GLU A 88 -14.24 -14.28 -17.71
N ALA A 89 -14.10 -12.99 -18.07
CA ALA A 89 -12.80 -12.31 -18.10
C ALA A 89 -12.14 -12.27 -16.71
N LEU A 90 -12.96 -12.16 -15.66
CA LEU A 90 -12.55 -12.24 -14.26
C LEU A 90 -12.23 -13.67 -13.79
N LYS A 91 -12.93 -14.68 -14.31
CA LYS A 91 -12.55 -16.09 -14.14
C LYS A 91 -11.23 -16.43 -14.84
N ASN A 92 -10.89 -15.69 -15.91
CA ASN A 92 -9.64 -15.85 -16.65
C ASN A 92 -8.52 -14.91 -16.15
N GLY A 93 -8.78 -14.04 -15.15
CA GLY A 93 -7.78 -13.62 -14.16
C GLY A 93 -6.89 -12.41 -14.47
N PHE A 94 -7.22 -11.54 -15.42
CA PHE A 94 -6.31 -10.43 -15.78
C PHE A 94 -6.97 -9.06 -15.85
N ILE A 95 -6.43 -8.12 -15.06
CA ILE A 95 -6.83 -6.71 -15.04
C ILE A 95 -5.85 -5.92 -15.89
N VAL A 96 -6.29 -5.27 -16.96
CA VAL A 96 -5.43 -4.38 -17.76
C VAL A 96 -5.40 -2.97 -17.15
N CYS A 97 -4.25 -2.29 -17.23
CA CYS A 97 -4.15 -0.88 -16.90
C CYS A 97 -4.44 -0.03 -18.13
N SER A 98 -5.48 0.81 -18.09
CA SER A 98 -5.79 1.74 -19.18
C SER A 98 -4.70 2.78 -19.46
N ARG A 99 -3.95 3.18 -18.43
CA ARG A 99 -2.90 4.21 -18.56
C ARG A 99 -1.56 3.66 -19.04
N CYS A 100 -1.27 2.40 -18.76
CA CYS A 100 -0.05 1.74 -19.20
C CYS A 100 -0.27 0.87 -20.44
N ASP A 101 -1.53 0.53 -20.74
CA ASP A 101 -1.92 -0.48 -21.72
C ASP A 101 -1.21 -1.84 -21.49
N GLU A 102 -1.11 -2.22 -20.22
CA GLU A 102 -0.37 -3.40 -19.77
C GLU A 102 -1.18 -4.23 -18.78
N PRO A 103 -1.03 -5.56 -18.78
CA PRO A 103 -1.67 -6.42 -17.80
C PRO A 103 -1.08 -6.15 -16.41
N ARG A 104 -1.94 -6.08 -15.40
CA ARG A 104 -1.59 -5.86 -14.00
C ARG A 104 -1.82 -7.14 -13.20
N PRO A 105 -0.80 -7.64 -12.51
CA PRO A 105 -0.98 -8.70 -11.53
C PRO A 105 -1.89 -8.26 -10.37
N PRO A 106 -2.46 -9.22 -9.60
CA PRO A 106 -3.19 -8.92 -8.38
C PRO A 106 -2.43 -7.96 -7.46
N ARG A 107 -3.17 -7.10 -6.73
CA ARG A 107 -2.62 -6.10 -5.79
C ARG A 107 -1.72 -5.03 -6.43
N SER A 108 -1.66 -4.97 -7.75
CA SER A 108 -0.87 -3.96 -8.48
C SER A 108 -1.72 -2.77 -8.88
N HIS A 109 -1.22 -1.55 -8.67
CA HIS A 109 -1.94 -0.31 -8.97
C HIS A 109 -1.07 0.65 -9.79
N HIS A 110 -1.71 1.44 -10.66
CA HIS A 110 -1.01 2.48 -11.41
C HIS A 110 -0.79 3.71 -10.52
N CYS A 111 0.46 4.11 -10.35
CA CYS A 111 0.78 5.34 -9.64
C CYS A 111 0.83 6.53 -10.61
N LYS A 112 -0.03 7.53 -10.41
CA LYS A 112 -0.03 8.77 -11.22
C LYS A 112 1.28 9.56 -11.14
N HIS A 113 2.00 9.46 -10.02
CA HIS A 113 3.28 10.16 -9.81
C HIS A 113 4.43 9.41 -10.49
N CYS A 114 4.55 8.10 -10.24
CA CYS A 114 5.60 7.28 -10.83
C CYS A 114 5.35 6.86 -12.28
N LYS A 115 4.16 7.11 -12.83
CA LYS A 115 3.74 6.80 -14.22
C LYS A 115 3.92 5.34 -14.62
N LYS A 116 3.72 4.43 -13.67
CA LYS A 116 3.89 2.98 -13.87
C LYS A 116 3.00 2.19 -12.93
N CYS A 117 2.70 0.95 -13.32
CA CYS A 117 2.09 -0.03 -12.43
C CYS A 117 3.11 -0.55 -11.41
N VAL A 118 2.76 -0.45 -10.14
CA VAL A 118 3.59 -0.88 -9.01
C VAL A 118 3.03 -2.17 -8.43
N LEU A 119 3.88 -3.18 -8.29
CA LEU A 119 3.52 -4.47 -7.70
C LEU A 119 3.23 -4.32 -6.21
N LYS A 120 2.16 -4.96 -5.70
CA LYS A 120 1.72 -4.86 -4.30
C LYS A 120 1.78 -3.41 -3.78
N MET A 121 1.20 -2.48 -4.55
CA MET A 121 1.34 -1.05 -4.26
C MET A 121 0.70 -0.72 -2.92
N ASP A 122 1.48 -0.17 -2.00
CA ASP A 122 0.98 0.31 -0.72
C ASP A 122 0.51 1.76 -0.83
N HIS A 123 1.42 2.66 -1.23
CA HIS A 123 1.11 4.06 -1.53
C HIS A 123 2.26 4.71 -2.30
N HIS A 124 2.05 5.94 -2.78
CA HIS A 124 3.14 6.82 -3.16
C HIS A 124 3.53 7.67 -1.96
N CYS A 125 4.77 7.59 -1.50
CA CYS A 125 5.24 8.29 -0.32
C CYS A 125 6.04 9.54 -0.72
N PRO A 126 5.55 10.76 -0.42
CA PRO A 126 6.28 11.99 -0.75
C PRO A 126 7.63 12.09 -0.04
N ILE A 127 7.74 11.54 1.17
CA ILE A 127 8.95 11.65 2.02
C ILE A 127 10.15 10.92 1.41
N VAL A 128 9.93 9.72 0.85
CA VAL A 128 10.98 8.98 0.13
C VAL A 128 10.95 9.26 -1.37
N ASN A 129 10.06 10.15 -1.83
CA ASN A 129 9.84 10.48 -3.25
C ASN A 129 9.78 9.24 -4.17
N ASN A 130 9.13 8.18 -3.68
CA ASN A 130 9.04 6.90 -4.37
C ASN A 130 7.73 6.19 -3.97
N CYS A 131 7.30 5.25 -4.81
CA CYS A 131 6.25 4.34 -4.39
C CYS A 131 6.79 3.34 -3.35
N ILE A 132 5.91 2.92 -2.46
CA ILE A 132 6.11 1.76 -1.59
C ILE A 132 5.35 0.60 -2.21
N GLY A 133 6.06 -0.46 -2.55
CA GLY A 133 5.52 -1.65 -3.22
C GLY A 133 6.29 -2.90 -2.84
N HIS A 134 6.03 -4.01 -3.53
CA HIS A 134 6.56 -5.34 -3.23
C HIS A 134 8.06 -5.37 -2.90
N LYS A 135 8.88 -4.66 -3.69
CA LYS A 135 10.35 -4.76 -3.61
C LYS A 135 10.99 -3.86 -2.55
N ASN A 136 10.29 -2.86 -2.03
CA ASN A 136 10.82 -1.93 -1.02
C ASN A 136 9.96 -1.79 0.24
N HIS A 137 8.82 -2.49 0.34
CA HIS A 137 7.91 -2.42 1.50
C HIS A 137 8.63 -2.70 2.84
N LYS A 138 9.46 -3.76 2.89
CA LYS A 138 10.25 -4.07 4.09
C LYS A 138 11.13 -2.89 4.53
N PHE A 139 11.84 -2.26 3.59
CA PHE A 139 12.71 -1.13 3.89
C PHE A 139 11.95 0.07 4.41
N PHE A 140 10.74 0.31 3.89
CA PHE A 140 9.86 1.35 4.38
C PHE A 140 9.40 1.10 5.84
N ILE A 141 8.93 -0.11 6.16
CA ILE A 141 8.55 -0.45 7.54
C ILE A 141 9.74 -0.33 8.49
N LEU A 142 10.93 -0.81 8.08
CA LEU A 142 12.15 -0.66 8.88
C LEU A 142 12.56 0.81 9.04
N THR A 143 12.35 1.65 8.03
CA THR A 143 12.60 3.10 8.13
C THR A 143 11.76 3.72 9.24
N ILE A 144 10.47 3.37 9.32
CA ILE A 144 9.58 3.86 10.39
C ILE A 144 10.03 3.32 11.74
N LEU A 145 10.36 2.02 11.83
CA LEU A 145 10.83 1.39 13.07
C LEU A 145 12.10 2.05 13.61
N TYR A 146 13.13 2.21 12.78
CA TYR A 146 14.39 2.81 13.21
C TYR A 146 14.26 4.31 13.49
N CYS A 147 13.36 5.02 12.79
CA CYS A 147 13.00 6.39 13.14
C CYS A 147 12.34 6.47 14.52
N PHE A 148 11.36 5.59 14.79
CA PHE A 148 10.71 5.49 16.10
C PHE A 148 11.72 5.19 17.22
N VAL A 149 12.56 4.16 17.05
CA VAL A 149 13.56 3.78 18.07
C VAL A 149 14.54 4.92 18.32
N GLY A 150 15.04 5.58 17.28
CA GLY A 150 15.96 6.71 17.42
C GLY A 150 15.29 7.91 18.13
N CYS A 151 14.06 8.26 17.76
CA CYS A 151 13.30 9.31 18.43
C CYS A 151 13.00 8.97 19.89
N PHE A 152 12.65 7.71 20.18
CA PHE A 152 12.35 7.23 21.53
C PHE A 152 13.60 7.23 22.42
N GLU A 153 14.75 6.79 21.90
CA GLU A 153 16.03 6.88 22.59
C GLU A 153 16.39 8.35 22.92
N ALA A 154 16.29 9.24 21.93
CA ALA A 154 16.53 10.67 22.14
C ALA A 154 15.57 11.29 23.17
N PHE A 155 14.31 10.88 23.17
CA PHE A 155 13.31 11.27 24.17
C PHE A 155 13.72 10.82 25.58
N LEU A 156 14.10 9.55 25.77
CA LEU A 156 14.51 9.03 27.08
C LEU A 156 15.77 9.73 27.59
N ILE A 157 16.76 9.93 26.73
CA ILE A 157 17.98 10.68 27.07
C ILE A 157 17.61 12.11 27.48
N GLY A 158 16.79 12.80 26.68
CA GLY A 158 16.32 14.15 26.99
C GLY A 158 15.63 14.24 28.35
N MET A 159 14.76 13.28 28.68
CA MET A 159 14.08 13.23 29.98
C MET A 159 15.05 13.00 31.15
N VAL A 160 16.05 12.13 31.00
CA VAL A 160 17.10 11.96 32.01
C VAL A 160 17.86 13.26 32.25
N TRP A 161 18.19 14.02 31.20
CA TRP A 161 18.87 15.30 31.34
C TRP A 161 17.99 16.39 31.99
N LEU A 162 16.70 16.41 31.67
CA LEU A 162 15.73 17.35 32.25
C LEU A 162 15.50 17.10 33.75
N PHE A 163 15.39 15.82 34.17
CA PHE A 163 14.95 15.46 35.52
C PHE A 163 16.06 14.98 36.48
N ALA A 164 17.12 14.34 35.97
CA ALA A 164 18.11 13.66 36.82
C ALA A 164 19.51 14.33 36.82
N ALA A 165 19.96 14.87 35.69
CA ALA A 165 21.28 15.52 35.59
C ALA A 165 21.28 17.00 35.97
N GLY A 166 20.09 17.58 36.13
CA GLY A 166 19.89 18.94 36.59
C GLY A 166 20.11 20.00 35.49
N LEU A 167 19.06 20.80 35.25
CA LEU A 167 19.14 22.07 34.52
C LEU A 167 20.19 23.09 35.03
N PRO A 168 20.65 23.15 36.31
CA PRO A 168 21.48 24.28 36.74
C PRO A 168 22.89 24.30 36.14
N VAL A 169 23.39 23.18 35.61
CA VAL A 169 24.74 23.08 35.01
C VAL A 169 24.76 23.52 33.53
N LEU A 170 23.60 23.54 32.87
CA LEU A 170 23.48 23.89 31.45
C LEU A 170 23.38 25.42 31.25
N SER A 171 24.06 25.91 30.22
CA SER A 171 23.90 27.27 29.70
C SER A 171 22.48 27.51 29.20
N ARG A 172 22.10 28.79 29.06
CA ARG A 172 20.78 29.17 28.51
C ARG A 172 20.56 28.59 27.10
N PHE A 173 21.60 28.57 26.28
CA PHE A 173 21.56 28.01 24.94
C PHE A 173 21.29 26.50 24.97
N GLU A 174 22.05 25.74 25.76
CA GLU A 174 21.87 24.30 25.90
C GLU A 174 20.47 23.93 26.41
N LYS A 175 19.92 24.72 27.34
CA LYS A 175 18.53 24.54 27.81
C LYS A 175 17.51 24.70 26.69
N ILE A 176 17.65 25.73 25.86
CA ILE A 176 16.74 25.96 24.73
C ILE A 176 16.80 24.78 23.76
N PHE A 177 18.01 24.34 23.40
CA PHE A 177 18.19 23.18 22.51
C PHE A 177 17.63 21.89 23.12
N LEU A 178 17.84 21.66 24.41
CA LEU A 178 17.31 20.49 25.11
C LEU A 178 15.78 20.48 25.12
N ILE A 179 15.15 21.62 25.44
CA ILE A 179 13.68 21.74 25.47
C ILE A 179 13.11 21.53 24.06
N LEU A 180 13.63 22.24 23.05
CA LEU A 180 13.16 22.10 21.67
C LEU A 180 13.37 20.68 21.15
N GLY A 181 14.54 20.09 21.41
CA GLY A 181 14.85 18.71 21.05
C GLY A 181 13.94 17.70 21.73
N ALA A 182 13.64 17.88 23.02
CA ALA A 182 12.71 17.02 23.76
C ALA A 182 11.26 17.15 23.23
N SER A 183 10.80 18.37 22.95
CA SER A 183 9.46 18.60 22.38
C SER A 183 9.32 17.98 21.00
N LEU A 184 10.27 18.21 20.10
CA LEU A 184 10.28 17.59 18.77
C LEU A 184 10.40 16.07 18.89
N GLY A 185 11.35 15.56 19.67
CA GLY A 185 11.55 14.13 19.90
C GLY A 185 10.28 13.43 20.40
N THR A 186 9.56 14.05 21.34
CA THR A 186 8.27 13.54 21.84
C THR A 186 7.24 13.47 20.71
N SER A 187 7.07 14.56 19.95
CA SER A 187 6.08 14.62 18.87
C SER A 187 6.35 13.60 17.77
N TYR A 188 7.61 13.44 17.35
CA TYR A 188 8.01 12.45 16.35
C TYR A 188 7.90 11.03 16.88
N THR A 189 8.22 10.78 18.15
CA THR A 189 8.04 9.46 18.78
C THR A 189 6.58 9.03 18.74
N ILE A 190 5.64 9.91 19.11
CA ILE A 190 4.21 9.60 19.06
C ILE A 190 3.77 9.37 17.61
N ALA A 191 4.11 10.26 16.69
CA ALA A 191 3.70 10.17 15.30
C ALA A 191 4.22 8.89 14.62
N THR A 192 5.52 8.60 14.77
CA THR A 192 6.15 7.40 14.19
C THR A 192 5.72 6.12 14.90
N GLY A 193 5.42 6.17 16.21
CA GLY A 193 4.89 5.04 16.95
C GLY A 193 3.50 4.63 16.47
N LEU A 194 2.58 5.58 16.32
CA LEU A 194 1.24 5.31 15.80
C LEU A 194 1.28 4.83 14.34
N PHE A 195 2.03 5.52 13.48
CA PHE A 195 2.18 5.14 12.09
C PHE A 195 2.88 3.78 11.91
N GLY A 196 3.91 3.52 12.71
CA GLY A 196 4.62 2.24 12.74
C GLY A 196 3.73 1.10 13.21
N ALA A 197 2.95 1.30 14.28
CA ALA A 197 1.99 0.31 14.76
C ALA A 197 0.96 -0.04 13.69
N PHE A 198 0.45 0.95 12.96
CA PHE A 198 -0.46 0.73 11.83
C PHE A 198 0.18 -0.13 10.73
N HIS A 199 1.40 0.18 10.29
CA HIS A 199 2.10 -0.60 9.26
C HIS A 199 2.47 -2.02 9.72
N VAL A 200 2.84 -2.18 10.99
CA VAL A 200 3.11 -3.51 11.58
C VAL A 200 1.82 -4.33 11.63
N TRP A 201 0.70 -3.75 12.06
CA TRP A 201 -0.60 -4.40 12.02
C TRP A 201 -0.98 -4.82 10.59
N MET A 202 -0.79 -3.96 9.60
CA MET A 202 -1.04 -4.31 8.19
C MET A 202 -0.17 -5.49 7.72
N ALA A 203 1.12 -5.52 8.10
CA ALA A 203 2.01 -6.63 7.77
C ALA A 203 1.53 -7.97 8.38
N PHE A 204 1.02 -7.95 9.61
CA PHE A 204 0.44 -9.15 10.24
C PHE A 204 -0.90 -9.58 9.63
N ASN A 205 -1.65 -8.67 9.00
CA ASN A 205 -2.94 -8.97 8.35
C ASN A 205 -2.84 -9.09 6.82
N ASN A 206 -1.62 -9.03 6.27
CA ASN A 206 -1.32 -9.02 4.84
C ASN A 206 -2.13 -8.00 4.03
N LEU A 207 -2.27 -6.80 4.58
CA LEU A 207 -2.96 -5.69 3.94
C LEU A 207 -1.94 -4.66 3.43
N THR A 208 -2.31 -3.98 2.35
CA THR A 208 -1.74 -2.70 1.93
C THR A 208 -2.65 -1.56 2.39
N THR A 209 -2.10 -0.36 2.48
CA THR A 209 -2.87 0.85 2.78
C THR A 209 -4.04 1.04 1.81
N LEU A 210 -3.84 0.82 0.51
CA LEU A 210 -4.92 0.87 -0.49
C LEU A 210 -6.01 -0.17 -0.23
N GLU A 211 -5.64 -1.40 0.14
CA GLU A 211 -6.61 -2.43 0.50
C GLU A 211 -7.38 -2.03 1.76
N VAL A 212 -6.73 -1.51 2.81
CA VAL A 212 -7.41 -1.01 4.02
C VAL A 212 -8.45 0.07 3.68
N PHE A 213 -8.11 1.03 2.83
CA PHE A 213 -9.08 2.04 2.39
C PHE A 213 -10.23 1.42 1.59
N ALA A 214 -9.94 0.45 0.71
CA ALA A 214 -10.97 -0.28 -0.02
C ALA A 214 -11.95 -0.97 0.93
N VAL A 215 -11.41 -1.63 1.97
CA VAL A 215 -12.19 -2.30 3.01
C VAL A 215 -13.06 -1.31 3.77
N GLY A 216 -12.47 -0.25 4.30
CA GLY A 216 -13.16 0.72 5.15
C GLY A 216 -14.32 1.38 4.41
N ILE A 217 -14.08 1.72 3.14
CA ILE A 217 -15.13 2.20 2.24
C ILE A 217 -16.21 1.13 2.08
N ARG A 218 -15.88 -0.07 1.58
CA ARG A 218 -16.90 -1.12 1.32
C ARG A 218 -17.72 -1.48 2.57
N ALA A 219 -17.09 -1.51 3.74
CA ALA A 219 -17.76 -1.74 5.01
C ALA A 219 -18.76 -0.61 5.33
N ALA A 220 -18.39 0.65 5.08
CA ALA A 220 -19.27 1.79 5.23
C ALA A 220 -20.43 1.81 4.22
N LEU A 221 -20.20 1.35 2.98
CA LEU A 221 -21.21 1.42 1.91
C LEU A 221 -22.22 0.26 1.94
N HIS A 222 -21.76 -0.96 2.21
CA HIS A 222 -22.57 -2.16 1.99
C HIS A 222 -22.92 -2.95 3.25
N SER A 223 -22.57 -2.46 4.45
CA SER A 223 -22.70 -3.22 5.71
C SER A 223 -22.07 -4.63 5.67
N GLY A 224 -21.21 -4.87 4.67
CA GLY A 224 -20.65 -6.18 4.36
C GLY A 224 -19.37 -6.41 5.15
N LYS A 225 -19.24 -7.60 5.75
CA LYS A 225 -17.98 -8.06 6.32
C LYS A 225 -16.99 -8.31 5.19
N PHE A 226 -16.03 -7.41 5.01
CA PHE A 226 -14.91 -7.66 4.10
C PHE A 226 -13.93 -8.63 4.77
N GLU A 227 -13.67 -9.75 4.11
CA GLU A 227 -12.62 -10.69 4.51
C GLU A 227 -11.39 -10.52 3.61
N PRO A 228 -10.20 -10.22 4.18
CA PRO A 228 -8.95 -10.14 3.41
C PRO A 228 -8.56 -11.50 2.84
N ILE A 229 -8.70 -11.69 1.53
CA ILE A 229 -8.43 -12.98 0.86
C ILE A 229 -6.94 -13.39 0.87
N PHE A 230 -6.04 -12.42 1.02
CA PHE A 230 -4.59 -12.64 1.10
C PHE A 230 -4.09 -12.91 2.52
N ASP A 231 -4.95 -12.80 3.53
CA ASP A 231 -4.61 -13.17 4.90
C ASP A 231 -4.63 -14.70 5.02
N VAL A 232 -3.43 -15.28 5.15
CA VAL A 232 -3.16 -16.72 5.28
C VAL A 232 -2.60 -17.07 6.67
N GLY A 233 -2.85 -16.21 7.66
CA GLY A 233 -2.39 -16.35 9.03
C GLY A 233 -1.19 -15.47 9.38
N TRP A 234 -1.20 -14.91 10.59
CA TRP A 234 -0.29 -13.83 11.03
C TRP A 234 1.20 -14.09 10.76
N LYS A 235 1.67 -15.32 10.99
CA LYS A 235 3.08 -15.70 10.77
C LYS A 235 3.44 -15.68 9.29
N GLN A 236 2.61 -16.31 8.45
CA GLN A 236 2.83 -16.36 7.01
C GLN A 236 2.71 -14.97 6.38
N ASN A 237 1.75 -14.17 6.84
CA ASN A 237 1.56 -12.78 6.42
C ASN A 237 2.81 -11.94 6.68
N PHE A 238 3.32 -11.98 7.91
CA PHE A 238 4.53 -11.26 8.29
C PHE A 238 5.74 -11.73 7.47
N GLN A 239 5.89 -13.03 7.29
CA GLN A 239 6.97 -13.64 6.51
C GLN A 239 6.88 -13.30 5.00
N GLN A 240 5.72 -12.91 4.45
CA GLN A 240 5.66 -12.41 3.07
C GLN A 240 6.43 -11.10 2.90
N VAL A 241 6.50 -10.26 3.94
CA VAL A 241 7.23 -8.98 3.91
C VAL A 241 8.65 -9.14 4.43
N PHE A 242 8.84 -9.84 5.54
CA PHE A 242 10.13 -9.92 6.25
C PHE A 242 10.95 -11.19 5.91
N GLY A 243 10.37 -12.16 5.23
CA GLY A 243 11.01 -13.42 4.89
C GLY A 243 10.95 -14.46 6.01
N THR A 244 11.37 -15.68 5.69
CA THR A 244 11.32 -16.82 6.60
C THR A 244 12.43 -16.82 7.65
N ASN A 245 13.57 -16.19 7.36
CA ASN A 245 14.74 -16.13 8.25
C ASN A 245 14.64 -14.96 9.25
N PRO A 246 14.44 -15.22 10.56
CA PRO A 246 14.31 -14.17 11.57
C PRO A 246 15.54 -13.29 11.75
N TRP A 247 16.74 -13.84 11.50
CA TRP A 247 18.00 -13.09 11.59
C TRP A 247 18.08 -11.92 10.62
N LEU A 248 17.27 -11.95 9.55
CA LEU A 248 17.24 -10.90 8.54
C LEU A 248 16.12 -9.89 8.76
N TRP A 249 15.20 -10.10 9.70
CA TRP A 249 13.98 -9.28 9.84
C TRP A 249 14.29 -7.81 10.05
N PHE A 250 15.24 -7.51 10.93
CA PHE A 250 15.64 -6.13 11.25
C PHE A 250 16.79 -5.61 10.39
N LEU A 251 17.33 -6.44 9.49
CA LEU A 251 18.39 -6.01 8.60
C LEU A 251 17.81 -5.41 7.30
N PRO A 252 18.44 -4.35 6.75
CA PRO A 252 18.02 -3.72 5.51
C PRO A 252 18.45 -4.58 4.31
N VAL A 253 18.11 -5.86 4.29
CA VAL A 253 18.34 -6.79 3.17
C VAL A 253 17.01 -7.24 2.58
N TYR A 254 16.96 -7.44 1.27
CA TYR A 254 15.76 -7.93 0.62
C TYR A 254 15.51 -9.38 1.05
N SER A 255 14.34 -9.65 1.61
CA SER A 255 13.94 -11.00 2.04
C SER A 255 12.43 -11.25 1.89
N SER A 256 11.70 -10.34 1.23
CA SER A 256 10.28 -10.53 0.91
C SER A 256 10.09 -11.80 0.07
N GLN A 257 8.99 -12.52 0.29
CA GLN A 257 8.69 -13.73 -0.48
C GLN A 257 7.89 -13.41 -1.75
N GLY A 258 7.99 -14.30 -2.74
CA GLY A 258 7.20 -14.23 -3.97
C GLY A 258 7.72 -13.21 -4.98
N ASP A 259 7.16 -13.28 -6.18
CA ASP A 259 7.55 -12.46 -7.34
C ASP A 259 6.82 -11.11 -7.39
N GLY A 260 5.83 -10.90 -6.51
CA GLY A 260 4.97 -9.72 -6.50
C GLY A 260 3.87 -9.76 -7.56
N CYS A 261 3.80 -10.83 -8.35
CA CYS A 261 2.78 -11.05 -9.38
C CYS A 261 1.77 -12.13 -8.98
N SER A 262 2.13 -12.97 -8.01
CA SER A 262 1.27 -13.98 -7.40
C SER A 262 1.37 -13.93 -5.88
N PHE A 263 0.26 -14.19 -5.20
CA PHE A 263 0.18 -14.17 -3.74
C PHE A 263 -0.65 -15.37 -3.27
N PRO A 264 -0.28 -16.00 -2.15
CA PRO A 264 -1.09 -17.04 -1.56
C PRO A 264 -2.42 -16.44 -1.10
N ILE A 265 -3.49 -17.21 -1.28
CA ILE A 265 -4.85 -16.85 -0.89
C ILE A 265 -5.41 -17.92 0.05
N ASP A 266 -6.32 -17.51 0.93
CA ASP A 266 -7.17 -18.45 1.67
C ASP A 266 -8.37 -18.83 0.79
N PRO A 267 -8.49 -20.08 0.32
CA PRO A 267 -9.58 -20.51 -0.55
C PRO A 267 -10.97 -20.30 0.07
N ALA A 268 -11.09 -20.48 1.39
CA ALA A 268 -12.36 -20.34 2.08
C ALA A 268 -12.80 -18.86 2.11
N LYS A 269 -11.87 -17.92 2.32
CA LYS A 269 -12.14 -16.47 2.23
C LYS A 269 -12.44 -16.04 0.79
N ALA A 270 -11.72 -16.60 -0.20
CA ALA A 270 -11.95 -16.30 -1.61
C ALA A 270 -13.35 -16.69 -2.09
N ILE A 271 -13.88 -17.84 -1.64
CA ILE A 271 -15.25 -18.27 -1.95
C ILE A 271 -16.29 -17.32 -1.35
N ARG A 272 -16.06 -16.84 -0.11
CA ARG A 272 -17.00 -15.94 0.59
C ARG A 272 -16.94 -14.48 0.11
N ASN A 273 -15.84 -14.07 -0.51
CA ASN A 273 -15.63 -12.68 -0.96
C ASN A 273 -15.21 -12.59 -2.44
N PRO A 274 -16.12 -12.95 -3.38
CA PRO A 274 -15.80 -12.94 -4.81
C PRO A 274 -15.54 -11.53 -5.39
N SER A 275 -15.99 -10.48 -4.68
CA SER A 275 -15.92 -9.07 -5.13
C SER A 275 -14.52 -8.46 -5.21
N ILE A 276 -13.49 -9.10 -4.65
CA ILE A 276 -12.10 -8.63 -4.73
C ILE A 276 -11.44 -9.07 -6.05
N MET A 277 -11.90 -10.19 -6.62
CA MET A 277 -11.42 -10.66 -7.92
C MET A 277 -11.80 -9.67 -9.02
N ASN A 278 -12.92 -8.96 -8.85
CA ASN A 278 -13.58 -8.16 -9.88
C ASN A 278 -12.89 -6.85 -10.28
N GLY A 279 -11.76 -6.50 -9.66
CA GLY A 279 -11.00 -5.31 -10.06
C GLY A 279 -11.75 -3.98 -9.93
N GLU A 280 -12.96 -3.95 -9.35
CA GLU A 280 -13.74 -2.72 -9.15
C GLU A 280 -12.90 -1.73 -8.36
N SER A 281 -12.67 -0.56 -8.96
CA SER A 281 -11.90 0.48 -8.30
C SER A 281 -12.66 0.95 -7.06
N ILE A 282 -11.93 1.22 -5.98
CA ILE A 282 -12.44 1.83 -4.75
C ILE A 282 -13.29 3.08 -5.07
N PHE A 283 -12.86 3.84 -6.08
CA PHE A 283 -13.55 5.04 -6.54
C PHE A 283 -14.90 4.73 -7.19
N THR A 284 -15.01 3.63 -7.95
CA THR A 284 -16.27 3.16 -8.51
C THR A 284 -17.24 2.77 -7.40
N SER A 285 -16.78 2.02 -6.38
CA SER A 285 -17.62 1.66 -5.25
C SER A 285 -18.11 2.92 -4.49
N ILE A 286 -17.24 3.91 -4.24
CA ILE A 286 -17.64 5.19 -3.62
C ILE A 286 -18.65 5.93 -4.49
N GLN A 287 -18.39 6.07 -5.79
CA GLN A 287 -19.25 6.83 -6.69
C GLN A 287 -20.63 6.17 -6.81
N THR A 288 -20.68 4.85 -6.97
CA THR A 288 -21.94 4.09 -6.96
C THR A 288 -22.71 4.31 -5.66
N PHE A 289 -22.05 4.30 -4.50
CA PHE A 289 -22.74 4.62 -3.25
C PHE A 289 -23.19 6.06 -3.16
N ILE A 290 -22.41 7.04 -3.62
CA ILE A 290 -22.84 8.46 -3.66
C ILE A 290 -24.07 8.60 -4.54
N ASP A 291 -24.07 7.94 -5.71
CA ASP A 291 -25.16 8.00 -6.68
C ASP A 291 -26.42 7.25 -6.18
N GLU A 292 -26.24 6.19 -5.40
CA GLU A 292 -27.32 5.36 -4.81
C GLU A 292 -27.74 5.82 -3.40
N SER A 293 -27.03 6.76 -2.75
CA SER A 293 -27.35 7.20 -1.39
C SER A 293 -28.60 8.09 -1.38
N PRO A 294 -29.69 7.69 -0.71
CA PRO A 294 -30.92 8.48 -0.65
C PRO A 294 -30.79 9.78 0.17
N LEU A 295 -29.64 10.00 0.82
CA LEU A 295 -29.37 11.14 1.71
C LEU A 295 -28.60 12.28 1.04
N ILE A 296 -28.09 12.09 -0.18
CA ILE A 296 -27.34 13.12 -0.92
C ILE A 296 -28.24 13.62 -2.06
N PRO A 297 -28.73 14.88 -2.02
CA PRO A 297 -29.54 15.41 -3.11
C PRO A 297 -28.71 15.42 -4.40
N GLN A 298 -29.19 14.73 -5.44
CA GLN A 298 -28.56 14.80 -6.77
C GLN A 298 -28.69 16.23 -7.32
N THR A 299 -27.66 17.04 -7.12
CA THR A 299 -27.53 18.32 -7.84
C THR A 299 -27.18 17.99 -9.28
N ARG A 300 -28.23 17.81 -10.08
CA ARG A 300 -28.15 17.71 -11.53
C ARG A 300 -27.60 19.03 -12.08
N HIS A 301 -26.29 19.17 -12.17
CA HIS A 301 -25.69 20.22 -12.99
C HIS A 301 -26.02 19.92 -14.44
N ARG A 302 -27.12 20.52 -14.92
CA ARG A 302 -27.44 20.67 -16.33
C ARG A 302 -26.30 21.49 -16.95
N HIS A 303 -25.32 20.82 -17.54
CA HIS A 303 -24.49 21.44 -18.55
C HIS A 303 -25.38 21.63 -19.79
N THR A 304 -26.00 22.81 -19.89
CA THR A 304 -26.47 23.33 -21.17
C THR A 304 -25.25 23.52 -22.05
N VAL A 305 -25.12 22.65 -23.05
CA VAL A 305 -24.28 22.87 -24.22
C VAL A 305 -24.78 24.18 -24.85
N VAL A 306 -23.93 25.20 -24.85
CA VAL A 306 -24.11 26.36 -25.71
C VAL A 306 -23.24 26.08 -26.93
N ASP A 307 -23.89 25.81 -28.05
CA ASP A 307 -23.27 25.73 -29.37
C ASP A 307 -22.73 27.12 -29.74
N VAL A 308 -21.41 27.23 -29.93
CA VAL A 308 -20.72 28.17 -30.82
C VAL A 308 -19.47 27.49 -31.37
#